data_AF-F6X8A1-F1
#
_entry.id   AF-F6X8A1-F1
#
_cell.length_a   1.000
_cell.length_b   1.000
_cell.length_c   1.000
_cell.angle_alpha   90.00
_cell.angle_beta   90.00
_cell.angle_gamma   90.00
#
_symmetry.space_group_name_H-M   'P 1'
#
loop_
_entity.id
_entity.type
_entity.pdbx_description
1 polymer ?
#
loop_
_entity_poly.entity_id
_entity_poly.type
_entity_poly.pdbx_seq_one_letter_code
_entity_poly.pdbx_strand_id
1 'polypeptide(L)'
;PLAAHVSLVSKAAVDYFFVELHLETHFEALRHFLLMEDGEFAQSLSDLLFEKLGAGQTPGELLNPLVLNSILSKALQYSLHGDTPHASNLSFALKYLPEVFAPNAPDVLSCLELRSTGPSTLLSPRAA
;
A
#
# COMPACT_ATOMS: atom_id res chain seq x y z
N PRO A 1 -38.16 5.21 -21.97
CA PRO A 1 -37.81 6.50 -21.33
C PRO A 1 -36.94 6.33 -20.07
N LEU A 2 -37.39 5.54 -19.08
CA LEU A 2 -36.64 5.31 -17.84
C LEU A 2 -35.34 4.52 -18.06
N ALA A 3 -35.37 3.45 -18.85
CA ALA A 3 -34.19 2.65 -19.17
C ALA A 3 -33.08 3.45 -19.89
N ALA A 4 -33.47 4.41 -20.74
CA ALA A 4 -32.51 5.29 -21.41
C ALA A 4 -31.84 6.27 -20.44
N HIS A 5 -32.61 6.82 -19.47
CA HIS A 5 -32.07 7.67 -18.42
C HIS A 5 -31.14 6.91 -17.47
N VAL A 6 -31.52 5.69 -17.07
CA VAL A 6 -30.67 4.82 -16.25
C VAL A 6 -29.35 4.53 -16.98
N SER A 7 -29.41 4.18 -18.27
CA SER A 7 -28.20 3.93 -19.07
C SER A 7 -27.30 5.17 -19.18
N LEU A 8 -27.86 6.36 -19.39
CA LEU A 8 -27.13 7.62 -19.43
C LEU A 8 -26.44 7.95 -18.10
N VAL A 9 -27.16 7.79 -16.98
CA VAL A 9 -26.62 8.03 -15.64
C VAL A 9 -25.54 7.00 -15.30
N SER A 10 -25.77 5.71 -15.60
CA SER A 10 -24.78 4.67 -15.40
C SER A 10 -23.51 4.93 -16.22
N LYS A 11 -23.65 5.35 -17.48
CA LYS A 11 -22.51 5.70 -18.33
C LYS A 11 -21.75 6.90 -17.76
N ALA A 12 -22.43 7.98 -17.40
CA ALA A 12 -21.80 9.16 -16.81
C ALA A 12 -21.09 8.83 -15.48
N ALA A 13 -21.67 7.95 -14.66
CA ALA A 13 -21.04 7.48 -13.44
C ALA A 13 -19.77 6.67 -13.74
N VAL A 14 -19.81 5.73 -14.69
CA VAL A 14 -18.64 4.96 -15.12
C VAL A 14 -17.54 5.88 -15.65
N ASP A 15 -17.89 6.83 -16.52
CA ASP A 15 -16.95 7.80 -17.07
C ASP A 15 -16.32 8.64 -15.95
N TYR A 16 -17.11 9.08 -14.96
CA TYR A 16 -16.59 9.79 -13.79
C TYR A 16 -15.61 8.96 -12.96
N PHE A 17 -15.93 7.69 -12.67
CA PHE A 17 -15.03 6.82 -11.91
C PHE A 17 -13.73 6.51 -12.66
N PHE A 18 -13.81 6.16 -13.95
CA PHE A 18 -12.62 5.77 -14.70
C PHE A 18 -11.76 6.97 -15.10
N VAL A 19 -12.39 8.07 -15.55
CA VAL A 19 -11.67 9.20 -16.16
C VAL A 19 -11.36 10.27 -15.12
N GLU A 20 -12.33 10.70 -14.31
CA GLU A 20 -12.08 11.79 -13.35
C GLU A 20 -11.36 11.29 -12.09
N LEU A 21 -11.79 10.14 -11.55
CA LEU A 21 -11.16 9.54 -10.37
C LEU A 21 -9.96 8.66 -10.70
N HIS A 22 -9.56 8.56 -11.98
CA HIS A 22 -8.38 7.81 -12.44
C HIS A 22 -8.29 6.40 -11.83
N LEU A 23 -9.42 5.69 -11.78
CA LEU A 23 -9.53 4.40 -11.09
C LEU A 23 -8.50 3.37 -11.60
N GLU A 24 -8.21 3.41 -12.90
CA GLU A 24 -7.20 2.55 -13.54
C GLU A 24 -5.83 2.68 -12.85
N THR A 25 -5.40 3.90 -12.57
CA THR A 25 -4.07 4.14 -12.01
C THR A 25 -3.99 3.75 -10.53
N HIS A 26 -5.12 3.76 -9.82
CA HIS A 26 -5.23 3.19 -8.48
C HIS A 26 -5.09 1.66 -8.48
N PHE A 27 -5.70 0.97 -9.44
CA PHE A 27 -5.52 -0.48 -9.59
C PHE A 27 -4.10 -0.82 -10.03
N GLU A 28 -3.50 0.01 -10.87
CA GLU A 28 -2.11 -0.15 -11.26
C GLU A 28 -1.16 -0.05 -10.06
N ALA A 29 -1.35 0.95 -9.17
CA ALA A 29 -0.56 1.04 -7.94
C ALA A 29 -0.79 -0.14 -6.99
N LEU A 30 -2.03 -0.63 -6.88
CA LEU A 30 -2.33 -1.83 -6.10
C LEU A 30 -1.59 -3.05 -6.66
N ARG A 31 -1.55 -3.18 -7.98
CA ARG A 31 -0.86 -4.27 -8.69
C ARG A 31 0.66 -4.19 -8.48
N HIS A 32 1.26 -3.03 -8.73
CA HIS A 32 2.71 -2.84 -8.61
C HIS A 32 3.21 -3.04 -7.18
N PHE A 33 2.56 -2.41 -6.19
CA PHE A 33 3.10 -2.31 -4.83
C PHE A 33 2.45 -3.26 -3.81
N LEU A 34 1.13 -3.45 -3.87
CA LEU A 34 0.42 -4.27 -2.87
C LEU A 34 0.45 -5.76 -3.24
N LEU A 35 0.31 -6.07 -4.53
CA LEU A 35 0.46 -7.43 -5.07
C LEU A 35 1.91 -7.78 -5.39
N MET A 36 2.85 -6.86 -5.16
CA MET A 36 4.28 -7.06 -5.33
C MET A 36 4.66 -7.48 -6.77
N GLU A 37 3.97 -6.95 -7.79
CA GLU A 37 4.38 -7.16 -9.18
C GLU A 37 5.72 -6.47 -9.46
N ASP A 38 5.95 -5.30 -8.86
CA ASP A 38 7.27 -4.68 -8.86
C ASP A 38 8.19 -5.43 -7.89
N GLY A 39 8.93 -6.39 -8.46
CA GLY A 39 9.87 -7.21 -7.72
C GLY A 39 11.02 -6.42 -7.11
N GLU A 40 11.46 -5.31 -7.72
CA GLU A 40 12.54 -4.47 -7.17
C GLU A 40 12.07 -3.73 -5.92
N PHE A 41 10.84 -3.20 -5.96
CA PHE A 41 10.20 -2.64 -4.77
C PHE A 41 10.08 -3.69 -3.66
N ALA A 42 9.49 -4.85 -3.97
CA ALA A 42 9.20 -5.90 -3.00
C ALA A 42 10.47 -6.43 -2.33
N GLN A 43 11.52 -6.64 -3.13
CA GLN A 43 12.83 -7.07 -2.65
C GLN A 43 13.47 -5.99 -1.77
N SER A 44 13.57 -4.74 -2.25
CA SER A 44 14.19 -3.65 -1.51
C SER A 44 13.48 -3.38 -0.18
N LEU A 45 12.16 -3.39 -0.18
CA LEU A 45 11.34 -3.23 1.03
C LEU A 45 11.62 -4.35 2.04
N SER A 46 11.65 -5.59 1.58
CA SER A 46 11.91 -6.76 2.43
C SER A 46 13.32 -6.73 3.00
N ASP A 47 14.33 -6.50 2.15
CA ASP A 47 15.74 -6.45 2.55
C ASP A 47 15.96 -5.38 3.64
N LEU A 48 15.41 -4.18 3.46
CA LEU A 48 15.52 -3.10 4.44
C LEU A 48 14.83 -3.42 5.78
N LEU A 49 13.66 -4.06 5.75
CA LEU A 49 12.96 -4.50 6.96
C LEU A 49 13.74 -5.59 7.69
N PHE A 50 14.22 -6.60 6.97
CA PHE A 50 14.95 -7.72 7.55
C PHE A 50 16.37 -7.34 8.01
N GLU A 51 17.02 -6.38 7.36
CA GLU A 51 18.28 -5.81 7.82
C GLU A 51 18.12 -5.18 9.22
N LYS A 52 17.05 -4.39 9.41
CA LYS A 52 16.80 -3.74 10.71
C LYS A 52 16.32 -4.73 11.78
N LEU A 53 15.55 -5.74 11.37
CA LEU A 53 15.17 -6.84 12.26
C LEU A 53 16.40 -7.65 12.71
N GLY A 54 17.28 -8.00 11.77
CA GLY A 54 18.52 -8.74 12.02
C GLY A 54 19.56 -7.96 12.82
N ALA A 55 19.48 -6.63 12.83
CA ALA A 55 20.33 -5.76 13.65
C ALA A 55 19.98 -5.80 15.16
N GLY A 56 18.91 -6.50 15.56
CA GLY A 56 18.53 -6.66 16.96
C GLY A 56 17.80 -5.46 17.56
N GLN A 57 17.19 -4.61 16.73
CA GLN A 57 16.35 -3.50 17.19
C GLN A 57 15.12 -4.03 17.94
N THR A 58 14.66 -3.28 18.94
CA THR A 58 13.40 -3.60 19.62
C THR A 58 12.19 -3.28 18.72
N PRO A 59 11.03 -3.92 18.95
CA PRO A 59 9.82 -3.59 18.20
C PRO A 59 9.44 -2.12 18.17
N GLY A 60 9.60 -1.41 19.29
CA GLY A 60 9.31 0.03 19.35
C GLY A 60 10.26 0.90 18.52
N GLU A 61 11.49 0.45 18.29
CA GLU A 61 12.48 1.17 17.47
C GLU A 61 12.24 0.92 15.98
N LEU A 62 12.05 -0.34 15.58
CA LEU A 62 11.85 -0.71 14.17
C LEU A 62 10.47 -0.28 13.66
N LEU A 63 9.41 -0.51 14.45
CA LEU A 63 8.03 -0.22 14.04
C LEU A 63 7.64 1.25 14.30
N ASN A 64 8.64 2.11 14.55
CA ASN A 64 8.44 3.54 14.63
C ASN A 64 8.00 4.08 13.25
N PRO A 65 6.93 4.90 13.17
CA PRO A 65 6.50 5.53 11.92
C PRO A 65 7.61 6.22 11.14
N LEU A 66 8.60 6.82 11.83
CA LEU A 66 9.72 7.49 11.17
C LEU A 66 10.63 6.49 10.44
N VAL A 67 10.94 5.37 11.09
CA VAL A 67 11.78 4.30 10.51
C VAL A 67 11.03 3.62 9.37
N LEU A 68 9.76 3.27 9.58
CA LEU A 68 8.91 2.63 8.56
C LEU A 68 8.73 3.53 7.32
N ASN A 69 8.48 4.83 7.51
CA ASN A 69 8.39 5.77 6.39
C ASN A 69 9.73 5.89 5.67
N SER A 70 10.86 5.93 6.39
CA SER A 70 12.18 5.98 5.75
C SER A 70 12.46 4.72 4.92
N ILE A 71 12.10 3.54 5.45
CA ILE A 71 12.23 2.27 4.72
C ILE A 71 11.36 2.30 3.46
N LEU A 72 10.09 2.70 3.58
CA LEU A 72 9.17 2.78 2.45
C LEU A 72 9.68 3.74 1.37
N SER A 73 10.08 4.96 1.75
CA SER A 73 10.62 5.94 0.81
C SER A 73 11.89 5.47 0.12
N LYS A 74 12.76 4.72 0.81
CA LYS A 74 13.95 4.12 0.19
C LYS A 74 13.55 3.01 -0.79
N ALA A 75 12.67 2.09 -0.40
CA ALA A 75 12.21 1.03 -1.28
C ALA A 75 11.54 1.58 -2.55
N LEU A 76 10.77 2.66 -2.42
CA LEU A 76 10.20 3.38 -3.56
C LEU A 76 11.27 3.99 -4.47
N GLN A 77 12.40 4.49 -3.95
CA GLN A 77 13.49 5.01 -4.80
C GLN A 77 14.16 3.93 -5.66
N TYR A 78 14.09 2.66 -5.24
CA TYR A 78 14.61 1.52 -6.00
C TYR A 78 13.58 0.92 -6.95
N SER A 79 12.32 1.34 -6.87
CA SER A 79 11.22 0.86 -7.71
C SER A 79 11.19 1.58 -9.06
N LEU A 80 10.86 0.85 -10.12
CA LEU A 80 10.60 1.43 -11.45
C LEU A 80 9.36 2.33 -11.47
N HIS A 81 8.44 2.12 -10.54
CA HIS A 81 7.19 2.86 -10.39
C HIS A 81 7.22 3.88 -9.24
N GLY A 82 8.37 4.08 -8.60
CA GLY A 82 8.54 4.91 -7.40
C GLY A 82 8.20 6.39 -7.56
N ASP A 83 8.45 6.96 -8.74
CA ASP A 83 8.20 8.37 -9.05
C ASP A 83 6.74 8.64 -9.47
N THR A 84 5.88 7.62 -9.45
CA THR A 84 4.46 7.81 -9.76
C THR A 84 3.74 8.54 -8.62
N PRO A 85 2.76 9.41 -8.91
CA PRO A 85 1.96 10.10 -7.89
C PRO A 85 1.12 9.15 -7.01
N HIS A 86 1.13 7.85 -7.31
CA HIS A 86 0.44 6.83 -6.51
C HIS A 86 1.34 6.19 -5.46
N ALA A 87 2.66 6.22 -5.64
CA ALA A 87 3.63 5.79 -4.64
C ALA A 87 3.51 6.62 -3.35
N SER A 88 3.16 7.91 -3.47
CA SER A 88 2.96 8.81 -2.31
C SER A 88 1.76 8.46 -1.44
N ASN A 89 0.86 7.59 -1.91
CA ASN A 89 -0.33 7.18 -1.16
C ASN A 89 -0.09 5.91 -0.32
N LEU A 90 1.09 5.30 -0.44
CA LEU A 90 1.46 4.13 0.34
C LEU A 90 1.86 4.53 1.75
N SER A 91 1.41 3.74 2.71
CA SER A 91 1.75 3.92 4.12
C SER A 91 1.75 2.59 4.84
N PHE A 92 2.58 2.49 5.88
CA PHE A 92 2.51 1.38 6.80
C PHE A 92 1.45 1.63 7.87
N ALA A 93 0.71 0.58 8.21
CA ALA A 93 -0.21 0.55 9.33
C ALA A 93 0.15 -0.61 10.24
N LEU A 94 0.13 -0.34 11.55
CA LEU A 94 0.41 -1.35 12.56
C LEU A 94 -0.92 -1.89 13.12
N LYS A 95 -1.09 -3.22 13.09
CA LYS A 95 -2.25 -3.89 13.70
C LYS A 95 -2.16 -3.91 15.23
N TYR A 96 -0.96 -4.20 15.73
CA TYR A 96 -0.62 -4.29 17.13
C TYR A 96 0.89 -4.13 17.28
N LEU A 97 1.37 -3.65 18.42
CA LEU A 97 2.81 -3.59 18.69
C LEU A 97 3.22 -4.85 19.46
N PRO A 98 4.09 -5.72 18.92
CA PRO A 98 4.59 -6.88 19.66
C PRO A 98 5.57 -6.44 20.76
N GLU A 99 5.61 -7.18 21.87
CA GLU A 99 6.53 -6.90 22.98
C GLU A 99 7.98 -7.28 22.64
N VAL A 100 8.17 -8.37 21.88
CA VAL A 100 9.48 -8.88 21.47
C VAL A 100 9.39 -9.40 20.04
N PHE A 101 10.43 -9.18 19.24
CA PHE A 101 10.55 -9.85 17.95
C PHE A 101 11.02 -11.30 18.12
N ALA A 102 10.37 -12.22 17.42
CA ALA A 102 10.85 -13.59 17.24
C ALA A 102 11.48 -13.70 15.84
N PRO A 103 12.78 -13.38 15.65
CA PRO A 103 13.39 -13.24 14.32
C PRO A 103 13.38 -14.53 13.48
N ASN A 104 13.25 -15.70 14.12
CA ASN A 104 13.16 -16.99 13.44
C ASN A 104 11.71 -17.43 13.17
N ALA A 105 10.72 -16.65 13.62
CA ALA A 105 9.32 -16.96 13.41
C ALA A 105 8.89 -16.43 12.03
N PRO A 106 8.20 -17.24 11.22
CA PRO A 106 7.78 -16.83 9.87
C PRO A 106 6.76 -15.68 9.89
N ASP A 107 6.13 -15.41 11.02
CA ASP A 107 5.09 -14.41 11.25
C ASP A 107 5.57 -13.18 12.03
N VAL A 108 6.88 -12.98 12.15
CA VAL A 108 7.49 -11.90 12.95
C VAL A 108 7.04 -10.49 12.56
N LEU A 109 6.71 -10.26 11.28
CA LEU A 109 6.18 -8.99 10.78
C LEU A 109 4.67 -9.01 10.52
N SER A 110 3.93 -10.02 11.02
CA SER A 110 2.46 -10.11 10.84
C SER A 110 1.66 -8.95 11.45
N CYS A 111 2.31 -8.19 12.34
CA CYS A 111 1.80 -6.96 12.93
C CYS A 111 1.75 -5.77 11.96
N LEU A 112 2.50 -5.82 10.85
CA LEU A 112 2.66 -4.73 9.89
C LEU A 112 1.79 -4.96 8.64
N GLU A 113 1.11 -3.93 8.18
CA GLU A 113 0.36 -3.91 6.92
C GLU A 113 0.83 -2.76 6.05
N LEU A 114 0.99 -3.01 4.75
CA LEU A 114 1.10 -1.95 3.75
C LEU A 114 -0.31 -1.57 3.26
N ARG A 115 -0.62 -0.28 3.27
CA ARG A 115 -1.91 0.29 2.83
C ARG A 115 -1.70 1.35 1.77
N SER A 116 -2.65 1.48 0.87
CA SER A 116 -2.73 2.60 -0.08
C SER A 116 -3.93 3.46 0.25
N THR A 117 -3.70 4.76 0.49
CA THR A 117 -4.74 5.76 0.79
C THR A 117 -5.16 6.46 -0.50
N GLY A 118 -6.05 5.81 -1.27
CA GLY A 118 -6.65 6.40 -2.47
C GLY A 118 -8.13 6.80 -2.27
N PRO A 119 -8.71 7.60 -3.19
CA PRO A 119 -10.14 7.96 -3.24
C PRO A 119 -11.08 6.74 -3.38
N SER A 120 -10.52 5.54 -3.54
CA SER A 120 -11.20 4.24 -3.50
C SER A 120 -11.87 3.92 -2.16
N THR A 121 -11.86 4.82 -1.16
CA THR A 121 -12.69 4.69 0.05
C THR A 121 -14.18 4.52 -0.29
N LEU A 122 -14.62 4.98 -1.47
CA LEU A 122 -15.97 4.74 -2.02
C LEU A 122 -16.21 3.31 -2.53
N LEU A 123 -15.16 2.54 -2.83
CA LEU A 123 -15.23 1.17 -3.37
C LEU A 123 -14.78 0.10 -2.36
N SER A 124 -14.29 0.51 -1.18
CA SER A 124 -13.96 -0.45 -0.11
C SER A 124 -15.24 -0.92 0.58
N PRO A 125 -15.48 -2.24 0.71
CA PRO A 125 -16.67 -2.79 1.38
C PRO A 125 -16.71 -2.48 2.89
N ARG A 126 -15.69 -1.81 3.44
CA ARG A 126 -15.63 -1.35 4.84
C ARG A 126 -16.31 0.01 5.09
N ALA A 127 -16.86 0.65 4.05
CA ALA A 127 -17.57 1.93 4.14
C ALA A 127 -19.11 1.79 4.18
N ALA A 128 -19.65 0.58 4.37
CA ALA A 128 -21.07 0.30 4.54
C ALA A 128 -21.36 -0.31 5.92
#